data_AF-A0A1E7HQ57-F1
#
_entry.id   AF-A0A1E7HQ57-F1
#
_cell.length_a   1.000
_cell.length_b   1.000
_cell.length_c   1.000
_cell.angle_alpha   90.00
_cell.angle_beta   90.00
_cell.angle_gamma   90.00
#
_symmetry.space_group_name_H-M   'P 1'
#
loop_
_entity.id
_entity.type
_entity.pdbx_description
1 polymer ?
#
loop_
_entity_poly.entity_id
_entity_poly.type
_entity_poly.pdbx_seq_one_letter_code
_entity_poly.pdbx_strand_id
1 'polypeptide(L)'
;MGENIGKIMQVMGPVVDVEFEQGKLPTILTSLLISNPTISDEADNLVVEVAQHLGDNIVRTIAMDVTDGLVRGMPVKDTGKPIMMPVGEAGLGRILNVVGRPVDGLGPVSQEKMLPIHRHAPKFTEQDTSVRVLETGVKVIDLLVPFPRGGKMGMFGGAGVGKTVIMMEMVHNIAMEHGGISVFAGVGERTREGNDLYYEMKDSGVLPRAALIYGQMTEPPGARARVGLSALTAAEYFRDEEGQDVLIFIDNIFRFTQAGSEVSALLGRMPSAVGYQPTLAVDLGELQERITSTDKGSITA
;
A
#
# COMPACT_ATOMS: atom_id res chain seq x y z
N MET A 1 6.66 -4.07 -29.10
CA MET A 1 5.26 -4.53 -28.94
C MET A 1 4.40 -3.28 -28.94
N GLY A 2 3.35 -3.23 -29.76
CA GLY A 2 2.53 -2.02 -29.89
C GLY A 2 1.83 -1.67 -28.58
N GLU A 3 1.69 -0.38 -28.30
CA GLU A 3 0.95 0.10 -27.13
C GLU A 3 -0.51 -0.36 -27.22
N ASN A 4 -1.01 -1.00 -26.16
CA ASN A 4 -2.41 -1.37 -26.05
C ASN A 4 -3.18 -0.18 -25.47
N ILE A 5 -3.99 0.47 -26.31
CA ILE A 5 -4.69 1.71 -25.98
C ILE A 5 -6.20 1.45 -25.96
N GLY A 6 -6.82 1.66 -24.81
CA GLY A 6 -8.26 1.69 -24.62
C GLY A 6 -8.83 3.09 -24.64
N LYS A 7 -10.14 3.22 -24.44
CA LYS A 7 -10.87 4.49 -24.38
C LYS A 7 -11.79 4.53 -23.17
N ILE A 8 -11.87 5.69 -22.51
CA ILE A 8 -12.82 5.89 -21.42
C ILE A 8 -14.25 5.85 -21.96
N MET A 9 -15.07 4.93 -21.47
CA MET A 9 -16.48 4.85 -21.80
C MET A 9 -17.36 5.59 -20.79
N GLN A 10 -17.04 5.44 -19.52
CA GLN A 10 -17.83 5.99 -18.43
C GLN A 10 -16.97 6.32 -17.21
N VAL A 11 -17.34 7.37 -16.49
CA VAL A 11 -16.72 7.80 -15.23
C VAL A 11 -17.85 7.92 -14.20
N MET A 12 -17.70 7.24 -13.06
CA MET A 12 -18.66 7.18 -11.95
C MET A 12 -17.92 7.39 -10.62
N GLY A 13 -17.72 8.65 -10.24
CA GLY A 13 -16.82 8.98 -9.13
C GLY A 13 -15.43 8.37 -9.42
N PRO A 14 -14.82 7.65 -8.46
CA PRO A 14 -13.48 7.07 -8.64
C PRO A 14 -13.48 5.78 -9.49
N VAL A 15 -14.63 5.35 -10.03
CA VAL A 15 -14.73 4.19 -10.92
C VAL A 15 -14.72 4.65 -12.37
N VAL A 16 -13.84 4.08 -13.17
CA VAL A 16 -13.70 4.39 -14.60
C VAL A 16 -13.86 3.11 -15.42
N ASP A 17 -14.83 3.09 -16.32
CA ASP A 17 -15.02 1.98 -17.25
C ASP A 17 -14.29 2.30 -18.56
N VAL A 18 -13.44 1.38 -19.01
CA VAL A 18 -12.53 1.53 -20.15
C VAL A 18 -12.80 0.41 -21.15
N GLU A 19 -13.02 0.78 -22.41
CA GLU A 19 -13.17 -0.15 -23.53
C GLU A 19 -11.82 -0.39 -24.21
N PHE A 20 -11.51 -1.65 -24.50
CA PHE A 20 -10.35 -2.07 -25.28
C PHE A 20 -10.78 -2.77 -26.57
N GLU A 21 -9.85 -2.89 -27.51
CA GLU A 21 -10.09 -3.71 -28.70
C GLU A 21 -10.25 -5.19 -28.33
N GLN A 22 -11.04 -5.90 -29.14
CA GLN A 22 -11.33 -7.31 -28.92
C GLN A 22 -10.04 -8.15 -28.87
N GLY A 23 -9.90 -8.97 -27.83
CA GLY A 23 -8.72 -9.82 -27.62
C GLY A 23 -7.53 -9.11 -26.96
N LYS A 24 -7.62 -7.80 -26.67
CA LYS A 24 -6.59 -7.03 -25.95
C LYS A 24 -7.05 -6.56 -24.58
N LEU A 25 -7.93 -7.34 -23.94
CA LEU A 25 -8.44 -7.01 -22.61
C LEU A 25 -7.31 -7.17 -21.57
N PRO A 26 -6.97 -6.12 -20.81
CA PRO A 26 -6.00 -6.25 -19.72
C PRO A 26 -6.53 -7.20 -18.63
N THR A 27 -5.64 -7.89 -17.93
CA THR A 27 -6.02 -8.77 -16.81
C THR A 27 -6.52 -7.98 -15.59
N ILE A 28 -7.22 -8.65 -14.68
CA ILE A 28 -7.55 -8.06 -13.37
C ILE A 28 -6.25 -7.71 -12.62
N LEU A 29 -6.28 -6.63 -11.85
CA LEU A 29 -5.15 -6.03 -11.13
C LEU A 29 -4.11 -5.33 -12.01
N THR A 30 -4.30 -5.28 -13.34
CA THR A 30 -3.43 -4.52 -14.24
C THR A 30 -3.60 -3.02 -14.01
N SER A 31 -2.50 -2.28 -14.04
CA SER A 31 -2.51 -0.82 -13.99
C SER A 31 -2.64 -0.23 -15.40
N LEU A 32 -3.49 0.79 -15.52
CA LEU A 32 -3.67 1.58 -16.74
C LEU A 32 -3.34 3.04 -16.44
N LEU A 33 -2.83 3.74 -17.44
CA LEU A 33 -2.40 5.13 -17.36
C LEU A 33 -3.33 6.03 -18.18
N ILE A 34 -3.69 7.15 -17.57
CA ILE A 34 -4.56 8.18 -18.17
C ILE A 34 -3.91 9.53 -17.94
N SER A 35 -3.93 10.40 -18.95
CA SER A 35 -3.52 11.80 -18.80
C SER A 35 -4.71 12.63 -18.32
N ASN A 36 -4.73 12.98 -17.04
CA ASN A 36 -5.75 13.83 -16.41
C ASN A 36 -5.27 15.29 -16.29
N PRO A 37 -5.86 16.25 -17.05
CA PRO A 37 -5.45 17.66 -17.01
C PRO A 37 -5.72 18.35 -15.67
N THR A 38 -6.54 17.77 -14.79
CA THR A 38 -6.84 18.35 -13.47
C THR A 38 -5.75 18.05 -12.44
N ILE A 39 -4.99 16.97 -12.61
CA ILE A 39 -3.89 16.61 -11.69
C ILE A 39 -2.63 17.40 -12.04
N SER A 40 -2.21 17.32 -13.30
CA SER A 40 -1.05 18.04 -13.85
C SER A 40 -1.10 18.05 -15.39
N ASP A 41 -0.25 18.86 -16.02
CA ASP A 41 -0.05 18.83 -17.47
C ASP A 41 0.82 17.65 -17.94
N GLU A 42 1.29 16.81 -17.02
CA GLU A 42 2.11 15.64 -17.36
C GLU A 42 1.26 14.52 -17.96
N ALA A 43 1.80 13.84 -18.97
CA ALA A 43 1.18 12.65 -19.52
C ALA A 43 1.19 11.50 -18.51
N ASP A 44 0.21 10.60 -18.61
CA ASP A 44 0.14 9.36 -17.82
C ASP A 44 0.12 9.62 -16.28
N ASN A 45 -0.44 10.74 -15.85
CA ASN A 45 -0.41 11.18 -14.46
C ASN A 45 -1.47 10.49 -13.57
N LEU A 46 -2.54 9.93 -14.13
CA LEU A 46 -3.54 9.18 -13.38
C LEU A 46 -3.34 7.68 -13.60
N VAL A 47 -3.18 6.95 -12.50
CA VAL A 47 -3.16 5.48 -12.52
C VAL A 47 -4.54 4.96 -12.11
N VAL A 48 -5.07 4.04 -12.91
CA VAL A 48 -6.29 3.30 -12.58
C VAL A 48 -6.00 1.80 -12.60
N GLU A 49 -6.60 1.04 -11.70
CA GLU A 49 -6.38 -0.42 -11.58
C GLU A 49 -7.62 -1.18 -12.04
N VAL A 50 -7.44 -2.19 -12.89
CA VAL A 50 -8.53 -3.06 -13.34
C VAL A 50 -9.07 -3.90 -12.18
N ALA A 51 -10.36 -3.73 -11.85
CA ALA A 51 -11.03 -4.43 -10.76
C ALA A 51 -11.91 -5.59 -11.25
N GLN A 52 -12.58 -5.44 -12.40
CA GLN A 52 -13.45 -6.48 -12.96
C GLN A 52 -13.63 -6.32 -14.48
N HIS A 53 -13.96 -7.41 -15.16
CA HIS A 53 -14.37 -7.38 -16.56
C HIS A 53 -15.90 -7.35 -16.64
N LEU A 54 -16.48 -6.40 -17.37
CA LEU A 54 -17.93 -6.23 -17.48
C LEU A 54 -18.56 -7.02 -18.64
N GLY A 55 -17.75 -7.47 -19.60
CA GLY A 55 -18.22 -7.93 -20.91
C GLY A 55 -18.03 -6.85 -21.98
N ASP A 56 -18.35 -7.17 -23.23
CA ASP A 56 -18.27 -6.23 -24.38
C ASP A 56 -16.92 -5.50 -24.54
N ASN A 57 -15.83 -6.18 -24.17
CA ASN A 57 -14.48 -5.63 -24.13
C ASN A 57 -14.29 -4.43 -23.18
N ILE A 58 -15.12 -4.31 -22.16
CA ILE A 58 -15.04 -3.26 -21.14
C ILE A 58 -14.46 -3.83 -19.84
N VAL A 59 -13.49 -3.10 -19.31
CA VAL A 59 -12.96 -3.30 -17.96
C VAL A 59 -13.42 -2.18 -17.06
N ARG A 60 -13.78 -2.53 -15.83
CA ARG A 60 -14.04 -1.56 -14.77
C ARG A 60 -12.80 -1.38 -13.94
N THR A 61 -12.40 -0.14 -13.77
CA THR A 61 -11.18 0.24 -13.06
C THR A 61 -11.49 1.12 -11.86
N ILE A 62 -10.55 1.18 -10.93
CA ILE A 62 -10.60 2.06 -9.76
C ILE A 62 -9.44 3.05 -9.87
N ALA A 63 -9.74 4.33 -9.73
CA ALA A 63 -8.73 5.39 -9.78
C ALA A 63 -7.94 5.50 -8.47
N MET A 64 -6.63 5.71 -8.61
CA MET A 64 -5.72 5.97 -7.49
C MET A 64 -5.58 7.46 -7.18
N ASP A 65 -6.20 8.33 -7.97
CA ASP A 65 -6.22 9.78 -7.77
C ASP A 65 -7.56 10.36 -8.27
N VAL A 66 -7.72 11.67 -8.22
CA VAL A 66 -8.95 12.36 -8.65
C VAL A 66 -9.28 12.07 -10.11
N THR A 67 -10.56 11.82 -10.36
CA THR A 67 -11.14 11.55 -11.69
C THR A 67 -11.83 12.76 -12.29
N ASP A 68 -11.80 13.90 -11.59
CA ASP A 68 -12.32 15.16 -12.11
C ASP A 68 -11.52 15.56 -13.36
N GLY A 69 -12.22 16.11 -14.35
CA GLY A 69 -11.61 16.48 -15.64
C GLY A 69 -11.53 15.34 -16.67
N LEU A 70 -11.82 14.09 -16.30
CA LEU A 70 -11.87 12.98 -17.25
C LEU A 70 -13.06 13.11 -18.21
N VAL A 71 -12.79 12.88 -19.49
CA VAL A 71 -13.78 12.94 -20.57
C VAL A 71 -13.86 11.59 -21.29
N ARG A 72 -15.07 11.21 -21.70
CA ARG A 72 -15.28 10.00 -22.51
C ARG A 72 -14.52 10.08 -23.82
N GLY A 73 -13.95 8.96 -24.24
CA GLY A 73 -13.12 8.86 -25.43
C GLY A 73 -11.65 9.21 -25.22
N MET A 74 -11.25 9.69 -24.03
CA MET A 74 -9.82 9.87 -23.70
C MET A 74 -9.06 8.54 -23.82
N PRO A 75 -7.83 8.56 -24.33
CA PRO A 75 -7.00 7.37 -24.46
C PRO A 75 -6.56 6.87 -23.08
N VAL A 76 -6.52 5.54 -22.93
CA VAL A 76 -6.09 4.85 -21.72
C VAL A 76 -5.01 3.85 -22.11
N LYS A 77 -3.82 3.97 -21.55
CA LYS A 77 -2.67 3.13 -21.89
C LYS A 77 -2.57 1.95 -20.93
N ASP A 78 -2.59 0.73 -21.46
CA ASP A 78 -2.34 -0.48 -20.69
C ASP A 78 -0.84 -0.69 -20.49
N THR A 79 -0.43 -0.86 -19.23
CA THR A 79 0.96 -1.11 -18.87
C THR A 79 1.36 -2.58 -18.97
N GLY A 80 0.38 -3.49 -19.05
CA GLY A 80 0.56 -4.94 -19.01
C GLY A 80 1.04 -5.47 -17.65
N LYS A 81 1.12 -4.63 -16.63
CA LYS A 81 1.61 -4.98 -15.29
C LYS A 81 0.70 -4.41 -14.21
N PRO A 82 0.65 -5.03 -13.01
CA PRO A 82 0.04 -4.40 -11.85
C PRO A 82 0.72 -3.09 -11.48
N ILE A 83 0.16 -2.35 -10.53
CA ILE A 83 0.85 -1.19 -9.95
C ILE A 83 2.20 -1.66 -9.40
N MET A 84 3.27 -0.95 -9.79
CA MET A 84 4.65 -1.27 -9.44
C MET A 84 5.16 -0.27 -8.41
N MET A 85 5.76 -0.75 -7.33
CA MET A 85 6.34 0.06 -6.26
C MET A 85 7.88 0.06 -6.38
N PRO A 86 8.57 1.21 -6.29
CA PRO A 86 10.02 1.23 -6.14
C PRO A 86 10.41 0.64 -4.78
N VAL A 87 11.41 -0.23 -4.78
CA VAL A 87 11.84 -0.96 -3.58
C VAL A 87 13.34 -0.85 -3.33
N GLY A 88 13.76 -1.25 -2.13
CA GLY A 88 15.14 -1.19 -1.68
C GLY A 88 15.54 0.19 -1.15
N GLU A 89 16.84 0.48 -1.18
CA GLU A 89 17.40 1.72 -0.62
C GLU A 89 16.81 3.00 -1.22
N ALA A 90 16.27 2.91 -2.44
CA ALA A 90 15.62 4.01 -3.12
C ALA A 90 14.43 4.60 -2.33
N GLY A 91 13.72 3.77 -1.56
CA GLY A 91 12.57 4.18 -0.74
C GLY A 91 12.93 4.66 0.67
N LEU A 92 14.16 4.43 1.14
CA LEU A 92 14.58 4.78 2.49
C LEU A 92 14.75 6.29 2.65
N GLY A 93 14.16 6.85 3.72
CA GLY A 93 14.13 8.28 4.01
C GLY A 93 13.22 9.09 3.08
N ARG A 94 12.42 8.43 2.24
CA ARG A 94 11.53 9.07 1.26
C ARG A 94 10.06 8.91 1.67
N ILE A 95 9.23 9.83 1.18
CA ILE A 95 7.77 9.72 1.25
C ILE A 95 7.23 9.36 -0.13
N LEU A 96 6.63 8.19 -0.25
CA LEU A 96 6.01 7.69 -1.47
C LEU A 96 4.49 7.65 -1.34
N ASN A 97 3.79 7.85 -2.45
CA ASN A 97 2.35 7.62 -2.53
C ASN A 97 2.03 6.16 -2.92
N VAL A 98 0.74 5.84 -3.02
CA VAL A 98 0.24 4.49 -3.36
C VAL A 98 0.80 3.91 -4.66
N VAL A 99 1.13 4.75 -5.65
CA VAL A 99 1.70 4.33 -6.96
C VAL A 99 3.22 4.42 -7.00
N GLY A 100 3.88 4.70 -5.87
CA GLY A 100 5.33 4.74 -5.77
C GLY A 100 5.98 6.03 -6.28
N ARG A 101 5.20 7.10 -6.45
CA ARG A 101 5.75 8.43 -6.78
C ARG A 101 6.15 9.17 -5.50
N PRO A 102 7.30 9.86 -5.49
CA PRO A 102 7.70 10.64 -4.33
C PRO A 102 6.83 11.89 -4.16
N VAL A 103 6.44 12.19 -2.92
CA VAL A 103 5.64 13.36 -2.54
C VAL A 103 6.35 14.27 -1.52
N ASP A 104 7.63 14.01 -1.26
CA ASP A 104 8.47 14.74 -0.30
C ASP A 104 9.17 15.99 -0.88
N GLY A 105 9.05 16.23 -2.19
CA GLY A 105 9.73 17.34 -2.85
C GLY A 105 11.25 17.19 -2.99
N LEU A 106 11.81 16.01 -2.69
CA LEU A 106 13.26 15.73 -2.76
C LEU A 106 13.71 15.21 -4.14
N GLY A 107 12.87 15.38 -5.18
CA GLY A 107 13.14 14.93 -6.54
C GLY A 107 12.75 13.46 -6.78
N PRO A 108 13.11 12.89 -7.95
CA PRO A 108 12.72 11.53 -8.30
C PRO A 108 13.40 10.47 -7.40
N VAL A 109 12.81 9.29 -7.37
CA VAL A 109 13.33 8.08 -6.72
C VAL A 109 13.81 7.11 -7.80
N SER A 110 14.86 6.34 -7.52
CA SER A 110 15.35 5.33 -8.46
C SER A 110 14.26 4.30 -8.78
N GLN A 111 14.07 4.01 -10.07
CA GLN A 111 13.12 3.02 -10.57
C GLN A 111 13.82 1.75 -11.09
N GLU A 112 15.07 1.50 -10.68
CA GLU A 112 15.82 0.32 -11.12
C GLU A 112 15.20 -0.98 -10.62
N LYS A 113 14.73 -0.99 -9.36
CA LYS A 113 14.07 -2.14 -8.74
C LYS A 113 12.62 -1.78 -8.44
N MET A 114 11.72 -2.42 -9.17
CA MET A 114 10.28 -2.22 -9.04
C MET A 114 9.60 -3.58 -8.84
N LEU A 115 8.74 -3.69 -7.83
CA LEU A 115 7.96 -4.90 -7.54
C LEU A 115 6.46 -4.64 -7.63
N PRO A 116 5.65 -5.61 -8.10
CA PRO A 116 4.21 -5.45 -8.15
C PRO A 116 3.61 -5.44 -6.74
N ILE A 117 2.61 -4.58 -6.52
CA ILE A 117 1.96 -4.50 -5.20
C ILE A 117 1.09 -5.72 -4.86
N HIS A 118 0.62 -6.42 -5.91
CA HIS A 118 -0.19 -7.63 -5.82
C HIS A 118 0.72 -8.85 -5.91
N ARG A 119 0.89 -9.53 -4.78
CA ARG A 119 1.71 -10.74 -4.63
C ARG A 119 0.95 -11.76 -3.80
N HIS A 120 1.24 -13.03 -4.03
CA HIS A 120 0.73 -14.10 -3.18
C HIS A 120 1.45 -14.13 -1.85
N ALA A 121 0.75 -14.57 -0.80
CA ALA A 121 1.37 -14.87 0.48
C ALA A 121 2.45 -15.97 0.33
N PRO A 122 3.47 -15.98 1.20
CA PRO A 122 4.49 -17.03 1.21
C PRO A 122 3.86 -18.42 1.35
N LYS A 123 4.44 -19.41 0.66
CA LYS A 123 3.91 -20.78 0.68
C LYS A 123 4.08 -21.39 2.06
N PHE A 124 3.26 -22.40 2.36
CA PHE A 124 3.36 -23.16 3.62
C PHE A 124 4.79 -23.70 3.89
N THR A 125 5.53 -24.09 2.84
CA THR A 125 6.91 -24.59 2.95
C THR A 125 7.95 -23.53 3.29
N GLU A 126 7.61 -22.25 3.11
CA GLU A 126 8.50 -21.10 3.32
C GLU A 126 8.28 -20.45 4.69
N GLN A 127 7.26 -20.87 5.44
CA GLN A 127 6.92 -20.29 6.75
C GLN A 127 7.89 -20.77 7.83
N ASP A 128 8.48 -19.81 8.57
CA ASP A 128 9.28 -20.14 9.75
C ASP A 128 8.36 -20.52 10.92
N THR A 129 8.55 -21.73 11.47
CA THR A 129 7.80 -22.21 12.65
C THR A 129 8.47 -21.86 13.97
N SER A 130 9.66 -21.23 13.95
CA SER A 130 10.39 -20.84 15.15
C SER A 130 9.75 -19.64 15.82
N VAL A 131 9.47 -19.75 17.12
CA VAL A 131 9.00 -18.62 17.92
C VAL A 131 10.20 -17.99 18.62
N ARG A 132 10.55 -16.78 18.20
CA ARG A 132 11.59 -15.95 18.82
C ARG A 132 10.95 -14.67 19.32
N VAL A 133 11.31 -14.23 20.52
CA VAL A 133 10.83 -12.95 21.05
C VAL A 133 11.64 -11.82 20.42
N LEU A 134 10.94 -10.78 19.98
CA LEU A 134 11.48 -9.50 19.59
C LEU A 134 11.49 -8.60 20.82
N GLU A 135 12.69 -8.31 21.32
CA GLU A 135 12.87 -7.40 22.46
C GLU A 135 12.62 -5.96 21.99
N THR A 136 11.69 -5.27 22.64
CA THR A 136 11.26 -3.92 22.24
C THR A 136 11.88 -2.81 23.08
N GLY A 137 12.47 -3.14 24.23
CA GLY A 137 12.97 -2.19 25.22
C GLY A 137 11.86 -1.58 26.07
N VAL A 138 10.58 -1.90 25.80
CA VAL A 138 9.43 -1.36 26.52
C VAL A 138 8.96 -2.37 27.55
N LYS A 139 9.24 -2.11 28.83
CA LYS A 139 8.95 -3.03 29.95
C LYS A 139 7.56 -3.66 29.94
N VAL A 140 6.51 -2.88 29.67
CA VAL A 140 5.13 -3.40 29.68
C VAL A 140 4.88 -4.37 28.53
N ILE A 141 5.48 -4.11 27.38
CA ILE A 141 5.44 -4.98 26.21
C ILE A 141 6.26 -6.24 26.50
N ASP A 142 7.55 -6.09 26.82
CA ASP A 142 8.46 -7.22 26.96
C ASP A 142 8.06 -8.18 28.11
N LEU A 143 7.42 -7.66 29.16
CA LEU A 143 7.00 -8.47 30.31
C LEU A 143 5.59 -9.08 30.16
N LEU A 144 4.60 -8.29 29.73
CA LEU A 144 3.19 -8.72 29.77
C LEU A 144 2.71 -9.24 28.42
N VAL A 145 3.21 -8.70 27.31
CA VAL A 145 2.75 -9.01 25.95
C VAL A 145 3.97 -9.06 25.00
N PRO A 146 4.90 -10.01 25.20
CA PRO A 146 6.13 -10.07 24.41
C PRO A 146 5.85 -10.32 22.93
N PHE A 147 6.58 -9.65 22.03
CA PHE A 147 6.31 -9.75 20.59
C PHE A 147 7.01 -10.96 19.98
N PRO A 148 6.30 -11.81 19.25
CA PRO A 148 6.97 -12.78 18.41
C PRO A 148 7.57 -12.07 17.19
N ARG A 149 8.82 -12.36 16.85
CA ARG A 149 9.45 -11.96 15.59
C ARG A 149 8.67 -12.55 14.42
N GLY A 150 8.29 -11.70 13.47
CA GLY A 150 7.36 -12.05 12.38
C GLY A 150 5.89 -12.09 12.79
N GLY A 151 5.60 -11.65 14.01
CA GLY A 151 4.26 -11.58 14.54
C GLY A 151 3.44 -10.44 13.94
N LYS A 152 2.14 -10.50 14.22
CA LYS A 152 1.18 -9.44 13.94
C LYS A 152 0.63 -8.97 15.27
N MET A 153 0.78 -7.70 15.60
CA MET A 153 0.21 -7.14 16.80
C MET A 153 -0.74 -5.99 16.50
N GLY A 154 -1.91 -6.03 17.13
CA GLY A 154 -2.86 -4.92 17.09
C GLY A 154 -2.63 -3.94 18.25
N MET A 155 -2.34 -2.68 17.93
CA MET A 155 -2.40 -1.58 18.90
C MET A 155 -3.82 -1.00 18.96
N PHE A 156 -4.61 -1.48 19.93
CA PHE A 156 -5.97 -1.01 20.13
C PHE A 156 -5.99 0.21 21.06
N GLY A 157 -6.43 1.36 20.55
CA GLY A 157 -6.49 2.58 21.35
C GLY A 157 -7.23 3.73 20.68
N GLY A 158 -7.81 4.61 21.49
CA GLY A 158 -8.48 5.83 21.03
C GLY A 158 -7.53 6.86 20.44
N ALA A 159 -8.04 8.05 20.13
CA ALA A 159 -7.20 9.19 19.76
C ALA A 159 -6.45 9.71 20.99
N GLY A 160 -5.19 10.11 20.83
CA GLY A 160 -4.40 10.75 21.89
C GLY A 160 -3.86 9.84 22.99
N VAL A 161 -4.01 8.51 22.89
CA VAL A 161 -3.51 7.57 23.90
C VAL A 161 -2.02 7.22 23.77
N GLY A 162 -1.29 7.89 22.89
CA GLY A 162 0.16 7.70 22.70
C GLY A 162 0.57 6.58 21.74
N LYS A 163 -0.30 6.13 20.82
CA LYS A 163 0.04 5.08 19.83
C LYS A 163 1.29 5.43 19.01
N THR A 164 1.32 6.65 18.45
CA THR A 164 2.44 7.15 17.64
C THR A 164 3.72 7.24 18.46
N VAL A 165 3.64 7.60 19.74
CA VAL A 165 4.81 7.67 20.64
C VAL A 165 5.40 6.28 20.86
N ILE A 166 4.56 5.28 21.19
CA ILE A 166 5.01 3.89 21.36
C ILE A 166 5.63 3.36 20.06
N MET A 167 5.00 3.66 18.92
CA MET A 167 5.49 3.25 17.62
C MET A 167 6.87 3.85 17.30
N MET A 168 7.06 5.15 17.52
CA MET A 168 8.36 5.79 17.32
C MET A 168 9.42 5.23 18.25
N GLU A 169 9.07 4.96 19.50
CA GLU A 169 9.98 4.32 20.46
C GLU A 169 10.39 2.92 19.99
N MET A 170 9.45 2.14 19.44
CA MET A 170 9.76 0.85 18.83
C MET A 170 10.68 0.97 17.61
N VAL A 171 10.40 1.91 16.71
CA VAL A 171 11.28 2.20 15.56
C VAL A 171 12.67 2.55 16.04
N HIS A 172 12.78 3.41 17.06
CA HIS A 172 14.06 3.83 17.62
C HIS A 172 14.85 2.66 18.21
N ASN A 173 14.23 1.90 19.12
CA ASN A 173 14.91 0.79 19.80
C ASN A 173 15.34 -0.30 18.82
N ILE A 174 14.49 -0.67 17.88
CA ILE A 174 14.79 -1.75 16.93
C ILE A 174 15.78 -1.28 15.84
N ALA A 175 15.68 -0.03 15.38
CA ALA A 175 16.68 0.52 14.46
C ALA A 175 18.05 0.63 15.15
N MET A 176 18.11 0.99 16.43
CA MET A 176 19.36 1.13 17.19
C MET A 176 19.99 -0.21 17.59
N GLU A 177 19.20 -1.17 18.08
CA GLU A 177 19.71 -2.42 18.65
C GLU A 177 19.79 -3.57 17.64
N HIS A 178 18.84 -3.65 16.70
CA HIS A 178 18.74 -4.78 15.77
C HIS A 178 19.15 -4.44 14.34
N GLY A 179 19.43 -3.17 14.03
CA GLY A 179 19.82 -2.75 12.69
C GLY A 179 18.74 -2.94 11.63
N GLY A 180 17.49 -3.14 12.05
CA GLY A 180 16.35 -3.41 11.17
C GLY A 180 15.87 -2.17 10.41
N ILE A 181 15.16 -2.42 9.32
CA ILE A 181 14.48 -1.39 8.51
C ILE A 181 13.03 -1.29 8.96
N SER A 182 12.50 -0.07 8.96
CA SER A 182 11.09 0.19 9.23
C SER A 182 10.36 0.66 7.99
N VAL A 183 9.14 0.19 7.79
CA VAL A 183 8.26 0.64 6.72
C VAL A 183 6.96 1.13 7.35
N PHE A 184 6.61 2.38 7.09
CA PHE A 184 5.37 2.97 7.58
C PHE A 184 4.34 3.05 6.46
N ALA A 185 3.16 2.50 6.71
CA ALA A 185 2.00 2.55 5.85
C ALA A 185 0.93 3.46 6.48
N GLY A 186 0.88 4.71 6.04
CA GLY A 186 -0.17 5.66 6.45
C GLY A 186 -1.43 5.45 5.63
N VAL A 187 -2.25 4.49 6.02
CA VAL A 187 -3.53 4.14 5.40
C VAL A 187 -4.64 5.06 5.91
N GLY A 188 -5.05 6.02 5.08
CA GLY A 188 -6.12 6.95 5.43
C GLY A 188 -5.77 7.79 6.66
N GLU A 189 -4.51 8.17 6.80
CA GLU A 189 -4.03 9.03 7.89
C GLU A 189 -4.28 10.51 7.61
N ARG A 190 -4.33 11.31 8.68
CA ARG A 190 -4.39 12.76 8.52
C ARG A 190 -3.04 13.25 8.03
N THR A 191 -3.06 14.15 7.04
CA THR A 191 -1.85 14.80 6.50
C THR A 191 -1.01 15.46 7.59
N ARG A 192 -1.64 16.06 8.61
CA ARG A 192 -0.95 16.63 9.77
C ARG A 192 -0.18 15.57 10.56
N GLU A 193 -0.82 14.45 10.87
CA GLU A 193 -0.23 13.37 11.68
C GLU A 193 0.95 12.72 10.93
N GLY A 194 0.82 12.50 9.62
CA GLY A 194 1.93 12.01 8.79
C GLY A 194 3.08 13.01 8.64
N ASN A 195 2.79 14.32 8.63
CA ASN A 195 3.81 15.36 8.60
C ASN A 195 4.56 15.45 9.93
N ASP A 196 3.85 15.43 11.07
CA ASP A 196 4.44 15.46 12.40
C ASP A 196 5.36 14.24 12.58
N LEU A 197 4.90 13.04 12.21
CA LEU A 197 5.71 11.81 12.23
C LEU A 197 6.99 11.92 11.38
N TYR A 198 6.90 12.51 10.19
CA TYR A 198 8.07 12.70 9.32
C TYR A 198 9.14 13.58 9.98
N TYR A 199 8.74 14.71 10.59
CA TYR A 199 9.68 15.58 11.30
C TYR A 199 10.22 14.92 12.56
N GLU A 200 9.39 14.20 13.33
CA GLU A 200 9.85 13.46 14.51
C GLU A 200 10.86 12.37 14.14
N MET A 201 10.64 11.64 13.04
CA MET A 201 11.61 10.66 12.52
C MET A 201 12.90 11.30 12.01
N LYS A 202 12.80 12.50 11.44
CA LYS A 202 13.96 13.26 10.98
C LYS A 202 14.80 13.76 12.15
N ASP A 203 14.16 14.31 13.17
CA ASP A 203 14.81 14.87 14.36
C ASP A 203 15.42 13.78 15.25
N SER A 204 14.79 12.61 15.32
CA SER A 204 15.33 11.43 16.03
C SER A 204 16.42 10.67 15.26
N GLY A 205 16.67 11.02 14.00
CA GLY A 205 17.71 10.41 13.16
C GLY A 205 17.38 9.02 12.61
N VAL A 206 16.13 8.55 12.76
CA VAL A 206 15.69 7.22 12.28
C VAL A 206 15.24 7.22 10.82
N LEU A 207 14.93 8.40 10.26
CA LEU A 207 14.43 8.56 8.89
C LEU A 207 15.25 7.81 7.81
N PRO A 208 16.60 7.78 7.82
CA PRO A 208 17.37 7.04 6.81
C PRO A 208 17.16 5.52 6.81
N ARG A 209 16.52 4.97 7.85
CA ARG A 209 16.16 3.55 7.97
C ARG A 209 14.65 3.30 7.88
N ALA A 210 13.89 4.33 7.53
CA ALA A 210 12.43 4.27 7.43
C ALA A 210 11.98 4.59 6.01
N ALA A 211 11.09 3.77 5.44
CA ALA A 211 10.36 4.12 4.22
C ALA A 211 8.94 4.54 4.59
N LEU A 212 8.51 5.73 4.15
CA LEU A 212 7.17 6.25 4.45
C LEU A 212 6.29 6.14 3.21
N ILE A 213 5.23 5.33 3.28
CA ILE A 213 4.27 5.14 2.19
C ILE A 213 2.91 5.63 2.67
N TYR A 214 2.44 6.73 2.09
CA TYR A 214 1.23 7.43 2.51
C TYR A 214 0.12 7.34 1.48
N GLY A 215 -1.10 7.19 2.01
CA GLY A 215 -2.35 7.28 1.28
C GLY A 215 -3.32 8.04 2.17
N GLN A 216 -3.39 9.35 2.00
CA GLN A 216 -4.00 10.26 2.97
C GLN A 216 -5.54 10.16 2.98
N MET A 217 -6.19 10.69 4.02
CA MET A 217 -7.67 10.77 4.06
C MET A 217 -8.28 11.53 2.88
N THR A 218 -7.54 12.47 2.30
CA THR A 218 -7.95 13.28 1.15
C THR A 218 -7.90 12.50 -0.16
N GLU A 219 -7.19 11.37 -0.20
CA GLU A 219 -7.06 10.54 -1.39
C GLU A 219 -8.30 9.65 -1.61
N PRO A 220 -8.59 9.30 -2.88
CA PRO A 220 -9.75 8.47 -3.20
C PRO A 220 -9.67 7.09 -2.52
N PRO A 221 -10.80 6.41 -2.36
CA PRO A 221 -10.84 5.10 -1.72
C PRO A 221 -9.97 4.06 -2.43
N GLY A 222 -9.73 4.18 -3.74
CA GLY A 222 -8.79 3.32 -4.47
C GLY A 222 -7.37 3.36 -3.91
N ALA A 223 -6.84 4.57 -3.70
CA ALA A 223 -5.52 4.77 -3.11
C ALA A 223 -5.42 4.20 -1.70
N ARG A 224 -6.39 4.54 -0.84
CA ARG A 224 -6.46 4.04 0.54
C ARG A 224 -6.59 2.52 0.62
N ALA A 225 -7.26 1.89 -0.33
CA ALA A 225 -7.41 0.43 -0.40
C ALA A 225 -6.18 -0.31 -0.96
N ARG A 226 -5.16 0.41 -1.45
CA ARG A 226 -3.94 -0.18 -2.05
C ARG A 226 -2.66 0.21 -1.32
N VAL A 227 -2.63 1.35 -0.63
CA VAL A 227 -1.43 1.85 0.06
C VAL A 227 -0.84 0.86 1.06
N GLY A 228 -1.68 0.07 1.76
CA GLY A 228 -1.19 -1.00 2.63
C GLY A 228 -0.39 -2.08 1.88
N LEU A 229 -0.82 -2.45 0.67
CA LEU A 229 -0.12 -3.41 -0.20
C LEU A 229 1.17 -2.81 -0.77
N SER A 230 1.13 -1.52 -1.13
CA SER A 230 2.29 -0.75 -1.58
C SER A 230 3.40 -0.76 -0.52
N ALA A 231 3.06 -0.44 0.73
CA ALA A 231 4.00 -0.48 1.84
C ALA A 231 4.50 -1.90 2.11
N LEU A 232 3.59 -2.89 2.09
CA LEU A 232 3.98 -4.28 2.30
C LEU A 232 4.96 -4.77 1.23
N THR A 233 4.82 -4.32 -0.01
CA THR A 233 5.73 -4.68 -1.10
C THR A 233 7.13 -4.12 -0.89
N ALA A 234 7.24 -2.91 -0.34
CA ALA A 234 8.53 -2.34 0.08
C ALA A 234 9.16 -3.16 1.22
N ALA A 235 8.35 -3.58 2.21
CA ALA A 235 8.82 -4.43 3.32
C ALA A 235 9.25 -5.83 2.84
N GLU A 236 8.48 -6.44 1.94
CA GLU A 236 8.78 -7.76 1.37
C GLU A 236 10.08 -7.80 0.59
N TYR A 237 10.50 -6.70 -0.04
CA TYR A 237 11.82 -6.63 -0.68
C TYR A 237 12.93 -6.86 0.34
N PHE A 238 12.89 -6.15 1.47
CA PHE A 238 13.90 -6.30 2.52
C PHE A 238 13.85 -7.68 3.19
N ARG A 239 12.67 -8.30 3.30
CA ARG A 239 12.54 -9.69 3.78
C ARG A 239 13.09 -10.71 2.78
N ASP A 240 12.66 -10.64 1.52
CA ASP A 240 12.84 -11.72 0.53
C ASP A 240 14.16 -11.64 -0.24
N GLU A 241 14.67 -10.43 -0.49
CA GLU A 241 15.88 -10.18 -1.30
C GLU A 241 17.08 -9.85 -0.40
N GLU A 242 16.89 -9.00 0.62
CA GLU A 242 17.97 -8.60 1.53
C GLU A 242 18.09 -9.51 2.78
N GLY A 243 17.09 -10.37 3.03
CA GLY A 243 17.11 -11.32 4.16
C GLY A 243 17.08 -10.66 5.54
N GLN A 244 16.42 -9.51 5.66
CA GLN A 244 16.42 -8.69 6.87
C GLN A 244 15.16 -8.86 7.70
N ASP A 245 15.26 -8.41 8.95
CA ASP A 245 14.11 -8.21 9.83
C ASP A 245 13.55 -6.81 9.63
N VAL A 246 12.27 -6.77 9.28
CA VAL A 246 11.57 -5.55 8.90
C VAL A 246 10.43 -5.34 9.89
N LEU A 247 10.30 -4.11 10.37
CA LEU A 247 9.07 -3.67 11.02
C LEU A 247 8.18 -2.99 10.00
N ILE A 248 6.91 -3.37 9.96
CA ILE A 248 5.90 -2.63 9.20
C ILE A 248 4.87 -2.04 10.15
N PHE A 249 4.57 -0.76 10.00
CA PHE A 249 3.55 -0.09 10.80
C PHE A 249 2.39 0.29 9.90
N ILE A 250 1.19 -0.24 10.18
CA ILE A 250 -0.02 0.04 9.40
C ILE A 250 -0.98 0.88 10.23
N ASP A 251 -0.87 2.20 10.11
CA ASP A 251 -1.85 3.14 10.69
C ASP A 251 -2.71 3.69 9.55
N ASN A 252 -3.98 3.35 9.39
CA ASN A 252 -4.77 2.43 10.20
C ASN A 252 -5.34 1.27 9.40
N ILE A 253 -5.14 0.04 9.87
CA ILE A 253 -5.71 -1.16 9.24
C ILE A 253 -7.24 -1.13 9.11
N PHE A 254 -7.94 -0.41 10.01
CA PHE A 254 -9.38 -0.20 9.88
C PHE A 254 -9.72 0.67 8.65
N ARG A 255 -8.89 1.67 8.32
CA ARG A 255 -9.09 2.53 7.15
C ARG A 255 -8.86 1.78 5.84
N PHE A 256 -7.99 0.78 5.83
CA PHE A 256 -7.88 -0.17 4.71
C PHE A 256 -9.22 -0.88 4.46
N THR A 257 -9.82 -1.41 5.52
CA THR A 257 -11.12 -2.08 5.46
C THR A 257 -12.23 -1.12 5.03
N GLN A 258 -12.27 0.09 5.58
CA GLN A 258 -13.25 1.11 5.22
C GLN A 258 -13.15 1.49 3.74
N ALA A 259 -11.94 1.72 3.24
CA ALA A 259 -11.70 2.01 1.83
C ALA A 259 -12.14 0.84 0.93
N GLY A 260 -11.88 -0.41 1.34
CA GLY A 260 -12.38 -1.60 0.65
C GLY A 260 -13.91 -1.66 0.58
N SER A 261 -14.59 -1.25 1.66
CA SER A 261 -16.05 -1.16 1.70
C SER A 261 -16.59 -0.10 0.73
N GLU A 262 -15.96 1.07 0.67
CA GLU A 262 -16.30 2.15 -0.27
C GLU A 262 -16.11 1.69 -1.72
N VAL A 263 -14.96 1.08 -2.03
CA VAL A 263 -14.67 0.50 -3.36
C VAL A 263 -15.71 -0.55 -3.73
N SER A 264 -16.04 -1.47 -2.83
CA SER A 264 -17.01 -2.54 -3.09
C SER A 264 -18.41 -1.99 -3.42
N ALA A 265 -18.85 -0.95 -2.71
CA ALA A 265 -20.12 -0.29 -2.99
C ALA A 265 -20.14 0.35 -4.38
N LEU A 266 -19.04 1.00 -4.76
CA LEU A 266 -18.89 1.63 -6.08
C LEU A 266 -18.81 0.61 -7.22
N LEU A 267 -18.30 -0.59 -6.96
CA LEU A 267 -18.32 -1.69 -7.92
C LEU A 267 -19.72 -2.31 -8.11
N GLY A 268 -20.71 -1.92 -7.30
CA GLY A 268 -22.08 -2.45 -7.34
C GLY A 268 -22.25 -3.79 -6.65
N ARG A 269 -21.33 -4.18 -5.75
CA ARG A 269 -21.45 -5.41 -4.97
C ARG A 269 -22.47 -5.21 -3.85
N MET A 270 -23.29 -6.23 -3.58
CA MET A 270 -24.22 -6.19 -2.45
C MET A 270 -23.44 -6.14 -1.12
N PRO A 271 -23.80 -5.23 -0.19
CA PRO A 271 -23.15 -5.15 1.11
C PRO A 271 -23.47 -6.36 1.96
N SER A 272 -22.51 -6.72 2.82
CA SER A 272 -22.64 -7.75 3.86
C SER A 272 -23.08 -7.12 5.19
N ALA A 273 -22.87 -7.86 6.29
CA ALA A 273 -23.18 -7.41 7.65
C ALA A 273 -22.59 -6.02 7.93
N VAL A 274 -23.39 -5.15 8.56
CA VAL A 274 -23.00 -3.79 8.99
C VAL A 274 -22.54 -2.88 7.82
N GLY A 275 -22.79 -3.28 6.57
CA GLY A 275 -22.45 -2.49 5.38
C GLY A 275 -21.06 -2.75 4.80
N TYR A 276 -20.30 -3.72 5.34
CA TYR A 276 -18.98 -4.09 4.81
C TYR A 276 -19.07 -4.81 3.46
N GLN A 277 -17.94 -4.87 2.76
CA GLN A 277 -17.82 -5.63 1.53
C GLN A 277 -17.99 -7.15 1.79
N PRO A 278 -18.58 -7.90 0.85
CA PRO A 278 -18.70 -9.36 0.97
C PRO A 278 -17.33 -10.07 0.93
N THR A 279 -16.31 -9.42 0.38
CA THR A 279 -14.93 -9.93 0.27
C THR A 279 -14.04 -9.61 1.47
N LEU A 280 -14.60 -9.05 2.56
CA LEU A 280 -13.83 -8.50 3.68
C LEU A 280 -12.75 -9.47 4.21
N ALA A 281 -13.14 -10.73 4.44
CA ALA A 281 -12.23 -11.74 4.97
C ALA A 281 -11.08 -12.07 4.00
N VAL A 282 -11.35 -12.06 2.70
CA VAL A 282 -10.35 -12.34 1.66
C VAL A 282 -9.41 -11.14 1.50
N ASP A 283 -9.95 -9.93 1.37
CA ASP A 283 -9.15 -8.71 1.18
C ASP A 283 -8.20 -8.48 2.37
N LEU A 284 -8.69 -8.70 3.60
CA LEU A 284 -7.86 -8.61 4.79
C LEU A 284 -6.87 -9.78 4.88
N GLY A 285 -7.28 -11.00 4.51
CA GLY A 285 -6.43 -12.18 4.50
C GLY A 285 -5.25 -12.05 3.54
N GLU A 286 -5.48 -11.55 2.33
CA GLU A 286 -4.42 -11.35 1.33
C GLU A 286 -3.34 -10.37 1.80
N LEU A 287 -3.72 -9.32 2.54
CA LEU A 287 -2.78 -8.40 3.15
C LEU A 287 -2.08 -9.03 4.36
N GLN A 288 -2.83 -9.63 5.27
CA GLN A 288 -2.32 -10.12 6.54
C GLN A 288 -1.41 -11.34 6.36
N GLU A 289 -1.75 -12.29 5.48
CA GLU A 289 -0.97 -13.52 5.30
C GLU A 289 0.40 -13.29 4.66
N ARG A 290 0.59 -12.14 4.00
CA ARG A 290 1.88 -11.70 3.49
C ARG A 290 2.81 -11.15 4.58
N ILE A 291 2.25 -10.69 5.70
CA ILE A 291 3.01 -10.26 6.88
C ILE A 291 3.33 -11.49 7.72
N THR A 292 4.52 -12.03 7.55
CA THR A 292 4.97 -13.24 8.25
C THR A 292 6.49 -13.38 8.19
N SER A 293 7.03 -14.27 9.01
CA SER A 293 8.40 -14.77 8.91
C SER A 293 8.53 -15.84 7.83
N THR A 294 9.57 -15.71 7.02
CA THR A 294 9.99 -16.74 6.08
C THR A 294 11.35 -17.33 6.49
N ASP A 295 11.81 -18.33 5.76
CA ASP A 295 13.17 -18.87 5.87
C ASP A 295 14.28 -17.84 5.57
N LYS A 296 13.96 -16.75 4.89
CA LYS A 296 14.91 -15.69 4.50
C LYS A 296 14.99 -14.53 5.48
N GLY A 297 13.87 -14.13 6.08
CA GLY A 297 13.78 -12.93 6.90
C GLY A 297 12.42 -12.84 7.59
N SER A 298 12.16 -11.73 8.29
CA SER A 298 10.87 -11.55 8.96
C SER A 298 10.26 -10.18 8.72
N ILE A 299 8.93 -10.14 8.64
CA ILE A 299 8.15 -8.90 8.73
C ILE A 299 7.33 -8.98 10.00
N THR A 300 7.59 -8.07 10.93
CA THR A 300 6.79 -7.92 12.15
C THR A 300 5.90 -6.68 11.99
N ALA A 301 4.60 -6.85 12.21
CA ALA A 301 3.58 -5.79 12.09
C ALA A 301 2.98 -5.36 13.42
#